data_AF-A0A1G3MEY1-F1
#
_entry.id   AF-A0A1G3MEY1-F1
#
_cell.length_a   1.000
_cell.length_b   1.000
_cell.length_c   1.000
_cell.angle_alpha   90.00
_cell.angle_beta   90.00
_cell.angle_gamma   90.00
#
_symmetry.space_group_name_H-M   'P 1'
#
loop_
_entity.id
_entity.type
_entity.pdbx_description
1 polymer ?
#
loop_
_entity_poly.entity_id
_entity_poly.type
_entity_poly.pdbx_seq_one_letter_code
_entity_poly.pdbx_strand_id
1 'polypeptide(L)'
;MTPRAGCVLAMLAAVFFARSVNADEFKFAYTAGDKYRVLSTVDEDVSINRRYSHSAKIINRIAFEVVQTRDDGAALLRGDFSTSVQYAGGFSYVADKMYRSEYWHLSEGRYEIGTEYYMPTVRHVPTFPARDLKPGDTWNAPGEERHDFRDDFGIADPYVIPIDVRYTYEGPGMLKGAPVRLVRAAYTVFAQPARPRSWTKAYPTQIAGYSDQLLYWDQERGGLAAYEERFKFVFELSDGRTVEYRGKASAELVEAELMNRAGLEQELREATSGLKDVSVKSDERGVTISIENIQFEPDSARLVPSEAAKVEKIAAILAGVKDRDVLISGHTALAGTAAARQQLSVERARAVAEALIRLGARKPEAITVMGFGAERPVADNSTAEGMARNRRVEITILEN
;
A
#
# COMPACT_ATOMS: atom_id res chain seq x y z
N MET A 1 29.44 -49.89 -59.94
CA MET A 1 30.34 -48.78 -59.56
C MET A 1 29.76 -47.49 -60.11
N THR A 2 28.74 -46.95 -59.44
CA THR A 2 28.78 -45.73 -58.59
C THR A 2 28.98 -44.42 -59.37
N PRO A 3 27.89 -43.65 -59.61
CA PRO A 3 28.01 -42.24 -59.97
C PRO A 3 28.21 -41.40 -58.70
N ARG A 4 29.23 -40.56 -58.66
CA ARG A 4 29.40 -39.54 -57.60
C ARG A 4 28.77 -38.24 -58.07
N ALA A 5 27.66 -37.89 -57.43
CA ALA A 5 27.05 -36.57 -57.47
C ALA A 5 28.00 -35.52 -56.87
N GLY A 6 28.21 -34.42 -57.59
CA GLY A 6 28.84 -33.22 -57.07
C GLY A 6 27.85 -32.41 -56.26
N CYS A 7 28.03 -32.38 -54.93
CA CYS A 7 27.31 -31.47 -54.05
C CYS A 7 27.85 -30.04 -54.22
N VAL A 8 26.96 -29.14 -54.63
CA VAL A 8 27.12 -27.69 -54.54
C VAL A 8 27.06 -27.31 -53.05
N LEU A 9 28.18 -26.80 -52.53
CA LEU A 9 28.24 -26.26 -51.17
C LEU A 9 27.81 -24.79 -51.20
N ALA A 10 26.57 -24.52 -50.79
CA ALA A 10 26.08 -23.16 -50.57
C ALA A 10 26.70 -22.59 -49.28
N MET A 11 27.49 -21.53 -49.41
CA MET A 11 27.90 -20.71 -48.27
C MET A 11 26.69 -19.93 -47.75
N LEU A 12 26.13 -20.37 -46.62
CA LEU A 12 25.25 -19.55 -45.79
C LEU A 12 26.11 -18.54 -45.04
N ALA A 13 26.14 -17.30 -45.52
CA ALA A 13 26.63 -16.15 -44.76
C ALA A 13 25.64 -15.90 -43.62
N ALA A 14 25.98 -16.38 -42.41
CA ALA A 14 25.29 -15.99 -41.20
C ALA A 14 25.62 -14.53 -40.89
N VAL A 15 24.72 -13.62 -41.28
CA VAL A 15 24.72 -12.24 -40.80
C VAL A 15 24.30 -12.28 -39.33
N PHE A 16 25.28 -12.36 -38.44
CA PHE A 16 25.09 -12.05 -37.03
C PHE A 16 24.72 -10.57 -36.93
N PHE A 17 23.44 -10.26 -36.69
CA PHE A 17 23.06 -8.99 -36.11
C PHE A 17 23.64 -8.94 -34.68
N ALA A 18 24.88 -8.47 -34.55
CA ALA A 18 25.35 -7.90 -33.31
C ALA A 18 24.51 -6.63 -33.07
N ARG A 19 23.35 -6.77 -32.42
CA ARG A 19 22.72 -5.62 -31.77
C ARG A 19 23.76 -5.07 -30.81
N SER A 20 24.18 -3.82 -31.01
CA SER A 20 24.91 -3.08 -30.00
C SER A 20 24.19 -3.25 -28.67
N VAL A 21 24.92 -3.62 -27.63
CA VAL A 21 24.44 -3.48 -26.26
C VAL A 21 24.35 -1.98 -26.03
N ASN A 22 23.21 -1.39 -26.41
CA ASN A 22 22.94 0.02 -26.17
C ASN A 22 22.93 0.22 -24.65
N ALA A 23 23.68 1.22 -24.19
CA ALA A 23 23.58 1.64 -22.81
C ALA A 23 22.21 2.31 -22.64
N ASP A 24 21.56 2.05 -21.51
CA ASP A 24 20.26 2.62 -21.19
C ASP A 24 20.43 3.76 -20.16
N GLU A 25 19.70 4.85 -20.38
CA GLU A 25 19.58 5.94 -19.42
C GLU A 25 18.43 5.64 -18.45
N PHE A 26 18.65 5.81 -17.15
CA PHE A 26 17.65 5.59 -16.12
C PHE A 26 17.32 6.90 -15.43
N LYS A 27 16.15 7.46 -15.73
CA LYS A 27 15.63 8.68 -15.12
C LYS A 27 14.13 8.57 -14.89
N PHE A 28 13.70 8.98 -13.71
CA PHE A 28 12.30 9.16 -13.43
C PHE A 28 11.73 10.30 -14.26
N ALA A 29 10.59 10.05 -14.90
CA ALA A 29 9.85 11.02 -15.69
C ALA A 29 8.39 11.03 -15.22
N TYR A 30 7.81 12.23 -15.19
CA TYR A 30 6.46 12.48 -14.68
C TYR A 30 5.80 13.57 -15.52
N THR A 31 4.47 13.49 -15.68
CA THR A 31 3.67 14.60 -16.19
C THR A 31 2.84 15.18 -15.07
N ALA A 32 2.82 16.52 -14.95
CA ALA A 32 2.00 17.19 -13.95
C ALA A 32 0.50 16.86 -14.17
N GLY A 33 -0.18 16.47 -13.10
CA GLY A 33 -1.56 15.99 -13.14
C GLY A 33 -1.70 14.47 -13.20
N ASP A 34 -0.64 13.73 -13.53
CA ASP A 34 -0.67 12.26 -13.55
C ASP A 34 -0.95 11.71 -12.15
N LYS A 35 -1.65 10.57 -12.13
CA LYS A 35 -2.02 9.87 -10.90
C LYS A 35 -1.75 8.39 -11.02
N TYR A 36 -1.26 7.83 -9.93
CA TYR A 36 -0.80 6.45 -9.90
C TYR A 36 -1.32 5.74 -8.66
N ARG A 37 -1.53 4.44 -8.85
CA ARG A 37 -1.78 3.46 -7.80
C ARG A 37 -0.61 2.51 -7.68
N VAL A 38 -0.22 2.22 -6.44
CA VAL A 38 0.57 1.03 -6.11
C VAL A 38 -0.25 0.15 -5.18
N LEU A 39 -0.35 -1.12 -5.55
CA LEU A 39 -0.77 -2.18 -4.64
C LEU A 39 0.45 -3.05 -4.34
N SER A 40 0.95 -2.98 -3.13
CA SER A 40 2.01 -3.84 -2.63
C SER A 40 1.43 -4.90 -1.69
N THR A 41 1.87 -6.13 -1.83
CA THR A 41 1.53 -7.25 -0.94
C THR A 41 2.81 -7.78 -0.32
N VAL A 42 2.78 -7.98 1.00
CA VAL A 42 3.85 -8.57 1.79
C VAL A 42 3.31 -9.82 2.47
N ASP A 43 3.98 -10.95 2.30
CA ASP A 43 3.75 -12.15 3.10
C ASP A 43 4.95 -12.31 4.05
N GLU A 44 4.67 -12.26 5.35
CA GLU A 44 5.69 -12.18 6.41
C GLU A 44 5.45 -13.23 7.49
N ASP A 45 6.52 -13.88 7.93
CA ASP A 45 6.57 -14.70 9.14
C ASP A 45 7.29 -13.93 10.25
N VAL A 46 6.70 -13.94 11.44
CA VAL A 46 7.23 -13.33 12.65
C VAL A 46 7.64 -14.40 13.65
N SER A 47 8.85 -14.31 14.16
CA SER A 47 9.38 -15.17 15.23
C SER A 47 9.84 -14.36 16.42
N ILE A 48 9.47 -14.78 17.63
CA ILE A 48 9.89 -14.14 18.89
C ILE A 48 10.78 -15.12 19.64
N ASN A 49 11.98 -14.69 20.04
CA ASN A 49 12.96 -15.54 20.72
C ASN A 49 13.24 -16.84 19.95
N ARG A 50 13.37 -16.72 18.62
CA ARG A 50 13.58 -17.83 17.67
C ARG A 50 12.45 -18.88 17.64
N ARG A 51 11.29 -18.57 18.21
CA ARG A 51 10.09 -19.40 18.10
C ARG A 51 9.11 -18.70 17.17
N TYR A 52 8.55 -19.46 16.23
CA TYR A 52 7.49 -18.97 15.38
C TYR A 52 6.36 -18.39 16.24
N SER A 53 5.91 -17.19 15.88
CA SER A 53 4.81 -16.49 16.54
C SER A 53 3.56 -16.53 15.67
N HIS A 54 3.63 -15.94 14.48
CA HIS A 54 2.51 -15.84 13.55
C HIS A 54 3.00 -15.48 12.14
N SER A 55 2.12 -15.63 11.16
CA SER A 55 2.29 -15.06 9.82
C SER A 55 1.30 -13.91 9.61
N ALA A 56 1.72 -12.91 8.85
CA ALA A 56 0.91 -11.77 8.46
C ALA A 56 0.99 -11.56 6.95
N LYS A 57 -0.15 -11.16 6.38
CA LYS A 57 -0.24 -10.62 5.02
C LYS A 57 -0.50 -9.13 5.13
N ILE A 58 0.41 -8.31 4.64
CA ILE A 58 0.31 -6.86 4.66
C ILE A 58 0.02 -6.38 3.24
N ILE A 59 -0.98 -5.54 3.10
CA ILE A 59 -1.34 -4.90 1.84
C ILE A 59 -1.04 -3.41 2.01
N ASN A 60 -0.17 -2.85 1.18
CA ASN A 60 0.02 -1.40 1.11
C ASN A 60 -0.66 -0.87 -0.15
N ARG A 61 -1.54 0.11 0.04
CA ARG A 61 -2.22 0.85 -1.02
C ARG A 61 -1.65 2.25 -1.03
N ILE A 62 -1.08 2.64 -2.15
CA ILE A 62 -0.49 3.96 -2.33
C ILE A 62 -1.21 4.60 -3.50
N ALA A 63 -1.80 5.77 -3.27
CA ALA A 63 -2.28 6.63 -4.32
C ALA A 63 -1.44 7.91 -4.28
N PHE A 64 -0.90 8.34 -5.42
CA PHE A 64 -0.19 9.61 -5.49
C PHE A 64 -0.51 10.38 -6.75
N GLU A 65 -0.50 11.72 -6.62
CA GLU A 65 -0.61 12.67 -7.71
C GLU A 65 0.71 13.40 -7.92
N VAL A 66 1.03 13.66 -9.19
CA VAL A 66 2.11 14.56 -9.59
C VAL A 66 1.56 15.98 -9.55
N VAL A 67 1.84 16.71 -8.47
CA VAL A 67 1.32 18.07 -8.25
C VAL A 67 1.92 19.04 -9.26
N GLN A 68 3.23 18.94 -9.49
CA GLN A 68 3.96 19.76 -10.45
C GLN A 68 5.32 19.12 -10.77
N THR A 69 5.93 19.55 -11.87
CA THR A 69 7.27 19.13 -12.30
C THR A 69 8.20 20.34 -12.39
N ARG A 70 9.50 20.08 -12.27
CA ARG A 70 10.59 21.03 -12.49
C ARG A 70 11.28 20.74 -13.82
N ASP A 71 12.00 21.74 -14.34
CA ASP A 71 12.79 21.62 -15.57
C ASP A 71 13.92 20.59 -15.47
N ASP A 72 14.38 20.28 -14.24
CA ASP A 72 15.38 19.24 -13.96
C ASP A 72 14.80 17.81 -13.94
N GLY A 73 13.50 17.66 -14.23
CA GLY A 73 12.78 16.38 -14.23
C GLY A 73 12.26 15.94 -12.86
N ALA A 74 12.55 16.69 -11.79
CA ALA A 74 12.00 16.38 -10.48
C ALA A 74 10.48 16.67 -10.42
N ALA A 75 9.76 15.87 -9.64
CA ALA A 75 8.31 15.98 -9.48
C ALA A 75 7.92 16.13 -8.01
N LEU A 76 6.98 17.01 -7.72
CA LEU A 76 6.34 17.09 -6.40
C LEU A 76 5.25 16.03 -6.35
N LEU A 77 5.46 14.99 -5.54
CA LEU A 77 4.50 13.93 -5.34
C LEU A 77 3.73 14.17 -4.04
N ARG A 78 2.41 14.10 -4.11
CA ARG A 78 1.53 14.07 -2.95
C ARG A 78 0.79 12.75 -2.95
N GLY A 79 0.91 11.98 -1.86
CA GLY A 79 0.33 10.65 -1.79
C GLY A 79 -0.29 10.31 -0.44
N ASP A 80 -1.32 9.47 -0.54
CA ASP A 80 -1.95 8.78 0.57
C ASP A 80 -1.49 7.32 0.58
N PHE A 81 -1.06 6.87 1.75
CA PHE A 81 -0.54 5.52 1.98
C PHE A 81 -1.44 4.85 3.02
N SER A 82 -2.01 3.71 2.66
CA SER A 82 -2.79 2.85 3.55
C SER A 82 -2.07 1.52 3.70
N THR A 83 -1.80 1.13 4.94
CA THR A 83 -1.18 -0.15 5.27
C THR A 83 -2.16 -1.00 6.05
N SER A 84 -2.43 -2.17 5.52
CA SER A 84 -3.53 -3.04 5.87
C SER A 84 -2.98 -4.42 6.26
N VAL A 85 -3.09 -4.82 7.53
CA VAL A 85 -2.47 -6.06 8.04
C VAL A 85 -3.51 -7.15 8.36
N GLN A 86 -3.36 -8.33 7.76
CA GLN A 86 -4.16 -9.53 8.02
C GLN A 86 -3.30 -10.62 8.68
N TYR A 87 -3.68 -11.11 9.86
CA TYR A 87 -2.97 -12.19 10.56
C TYR A 87 -3.55 -13.58 10.24
N ALA A 88 -2.69 -14.59 10.13
CA ALA A 88 -3.11 -15.98 9.88
C ALA A 88 -3.94 -16.54 11.05
N GLY A 89 -5.07 -17.20 10.74
CA GLY A 89 -5.93 -17.88 11.73
C GLY A 89 -7.07 -17.04 12.32
N GLY A 90 -7.19 -15.76 11.95
CA GLY A 90 -8.36 -14.93 12.24
C GLY A 90 -9.27 -14.79 11.02
N PHE A 91 -10.57 -14.53 11.24
CA PHE A 91 -11.40 -13.93 10.19
C PHE A 91 -10.75 -12.61 9.77
N SER A 92 -10.81 -12.33 8.47
CA SER A 92 -10.06 -11.37 7.66
C SER A 92 -10.14 -9.91 8.12
N TYR A 93 -9.53 -9.56 9.26
CA TYR A 93 -9.53 -8.17 9.73
C TYR A 93 -8.19 -7.52 9.50
N VAL A 94 -8.31 -6.42 8.78
CA VAL A 94 -7.22 -5.61 8.26
C VAL A 94 -7.13 -4.39 9.16
N ALA A 95 -6.17 -4.37 10.07
CA ALA A 95 -5.86 -3.12 10.78
C ALA A 95 -5.24 -2.17 9.76
N ASP A 96 -5.92 -1.04 9.51
CA ASP A 96 -5.47 -0.07 8.53
C ASP A 96 -4.85 1.17 9.20
N LYS A 97 -3.71 1.60 8.69
CA LYS A 97 -3.08 2.87 9.05
C LYS A 97 -3.00 3.74 7.82
N MET A 98 -3.42 4.99 7.96
CA MET A 98 -3.34 5.98 6.90
C MET A 98 -2.24 6.99 7.19
N TYR A 99 -1.43 7.27 6.17
CA TYR A 99 -0.39 8.30 6.18
C TYR A 99 -0.55 9.17 4.95
N ARG A 100 -0.31 10.46 5.11
CA ARG A 100 -0.20 11.39 3.99
C ARG A 100 1.22 11.91 3.93
N SER A 101 1.79 11.92 2.73
CA SER A 101 3.13 12.45 2.51
C SER A 101 3.18 13.34 1.28
N GLU A 102 4.00 14.38 1.34
CA GLU A 102 4.28 15.26 0.22
C GLU A 102 5.79 15.47 0.15
N TYR A 103 6.39 15.23 -1.01
CA TYR A 103 7.84 15.26 -1.18
C TYR A 103 8.23 15.44 -2.65
N TRP A 104 9.42 16.00 -2.88
CA TRP A 104 10.00 16.00 -4.21
C TRP A 104 10.66 14.66 -4.50
N HIS A 105 10.41 14.10 -5.67
CA HIS A 105 11.13 12.97 -6.23
C HIS A 105 12.03 13.47 -7.36
N LEU A 106 13.34 13.33 -7.18
CA LEU A 106 14.34 13.78 -8.13
C LEU A 106 14.46 12.80 -9.31
N SER A 107 14.90 13.30 -10.45
CA SER A 107 15.02 12.51 -11.70
C SER A 107 15.90 11.26 -11.53
N GLU A 108 16.91 11.32 -10.66
CA GLU A 108 17.81 10.20 -10.36
C GLU A 108 17.26 9.21 -9.32
N GLY A 109 16.14 9.51 -8.64
CA GLY A 109 15.48 8.60 -7.70
C GLY A 109 15.55 8.98 -6.22
N ARG A 110 16.22 10.09 -5.87
CA ARG A 110 16.29 10.57 -4.48
C ARG A 110 15.06 11.37 -4.09
N TYR A 111 14.70 11.34 -2.81
CA TYR A 111 13.59 12.12 -2.26
C TYR A 111 14.09 13.36 -1.52
N GLU A 112 13.44 14.51 -1.72
CA GLU A 112 13.53 15.64 -0.80
C GLU A 112 12.25 15.63 0.04
N ILE A 113 12.33 15.00 1.21
CA ILE A 113 11.19 14.64 2.05
C ILE A 113 11.41 15.06 3.51
N GLY A 114 10.36 15.60 4.13
CA GLY A 114 10.36 16.00 5.52
C GLY A 114 10.58 14.83 6.49
N THR A 115 11.14 15.15 7.67
CA THR A 115 11.41 14.15 8.72
C THR A 115 10.16 13.67 9.45
N GLU A 116 9.08 14.43 9.37
CA GLU A 116 7.76 14.17 9.95
C GLU A 116 6.99 13.05 9.25
N TYR A 117 7.34 12.77 7.99
CA TYR A 117 6.67 11.73 7.22
C TYR A 117 7.22 10.35 7.59
N TYR A 118 6.32 9.41 7.83
CA TYR A 118 6.64 8.00 8.06
C TYR A 118 6.74 7.20 6.76
N MET A 119 6.00 7.62 5.73
CA MET A 119 5.94 6.96 4.44
C MET A 119 6.58 7.83 3.34
N PRO A 120 7.09 7.24 2.25
CA PRO A 120 7.39 5.80 2.13
C PRO A 120 8.47 5.35 3.13
N THR A 121 8.37 4.08 3.56
CA THR A 121 9.32 3.43 4.49
C THR A 121 10.72 3.39 3.90
N VAL A 122 10.89 2.82 2.70
CA VAL A 122 12.18 2.77 2.01
C VAL A 122 12.30 4.00 1.12
N ARG A 123 13.38 4.76 1.29
CA ARG A 123 13.61 6.04 0.60
C ARG A 123 14.90 6.00 -0.20
N HIS A 124 14.91 6.75 -1.31
CA HIS A 124 16.02 6.83 -2.25
C HIS A 124 16.36 5.50 -2.94
N VAL A 125 15.36 4.61 -3.08
CA VAL A 125 15.53 3.32 -3.75
C VAL A 125 14.46 3.18 -4.83
N PRO A 126 14.85 3.01 -6.11
CA PRO A 126 16.21 3.06 -6.63
C PRO A 126 16.78 4.48 -6.71
N THR A 127 18.10 4.59 -6.67
CA THR A 127 18.85 5.80 -7.11
C THR A 127 19.81 5.41 -8.22
N PHE A 128 19.79 6.13 -9.34
CA PHE A 128 20.61 5.89 -10.52
C PHE A 128 21.78 6.87 -10.64
N PRO A 129 22.93 6.45 -11.21
CA PRO A 129 24.06 7.34 -11.45
C PRO A 129 23.81 8.24 -12.67
N ALA A 130 24.47 9.40 -12.72
CA ALA A 130 24.42 10.33 -13.86
C ALA A 130 25.28 9.84 -15.06
N ARG A 131 25.04 8.60 -15.52
CA ARG A 131 25.67 7.98 -16.70
C ARG A 131 24.79 6.86 -17.23
N ASP A 132 24.91 6.56 -18.51
CA ASP A 132 24.25 5.40 -19.09
C ASP A 132 24.80 4.09 -18.48
N LEU A 133 23.93 3.09 -18.38
CA LEU A 133 24.22 1.80 -17.79
C LEU A 133 24.15 0.69 -18.83
N LYS A 134 25.07 -0.26 -18.74
CA LYS A 134 25.06 -1.50 -19.52
C LYS A 134 24.71 -2.69 -18.63
N PRO A 135 24.08 -3.75 -19.18
CA PRO A 135 23.85 -4.98 -18.43
C PRO A 135 25.16 -5.48 -17.81
N GLY A 136 25.14 -5.76 -16.51
CA GLY A 136 26.29 -6.12 -15.68
C GLY A 136 26.93 -4.95 -14.92
N ASP A 137 26.59 -3.70 -15.24
CA ASP A 137 27.05 -2.55 -14.47
C ASP A 137 26.53 -2.61 -13.04
N THR A 138 27.39 -2.23 -12.10
CA THR A 138 27.06 -2.13 -10.67
C THR A 138 27.41 -0.75 -10.14
N TRP A 139 26.66 -0.30 -9.15
CA TRP A 139 26.92 0.94 -8.42
C TRP A 139 26.33 0.87 -7.02
N ASN A 140 26.72 1.79 -6.16
CA ASN A 140 26.15 1.95 -4.83
C ASN A 140 25.51 3.34 -4.72
N ALA A 141 24.43 3.44 -3.96
CA ALA A 141 23.87 4.72 -3.56
C ALA A 141 23.29 4.63 -2.14
N PRO A 142 23.37 5.71 -1.35
CA PRO A 142 22.80 5.75 -0.01
C PRO A 142 21.26 5.78 -0.07
N GLY A 143 20.64 5.15 0.91
CA GLY A 143 19.21 5.23 1.18
C GLY A 143 18.91 5.22 2.67
N GLU A 144 17.63 5.20 3.00
CA GLU A 144 17.19 5.03 4.39
C GLU A 144 15.89 4.24 4.47
N GLU A 145 15.71 3.49 5.57
CA GLU A 145 14.41 2.97 5.97
C GLU A 145 13.84 3.75 7.15
N ARG A 146 12.54 4.03 7.09
CA ARG A 146 11.77 4.72 8.13
C ARG A 146 10.63 3.85 8.62
N HIS A 147 10.76 3.37 9.86
CA HIS A 147 9.77 2.50 10.45
C HIS A 147 8.87 3.25 11.43
N ASP A 148 7.57 2.99 11.34
CA ASP A 148 6.59 3.46 12.31
C ASP A 148 6.49 2.50 13.48
N PHE A 149 7.18 2.85 14.56
CA PHE A 149 7.30 2.05 15.78
C PHE A 149 6.40 2.54 16.91
N ARG A 150 5.38 3.36 16.61
CA ARG A 150 4.44 3.87 17.61
C ARG A 150 3.62 2.75 18.25
N ASP A 151 3.08 1.84 17.46
CA ASP A 151 2.20 0.79 18.01
C ASP A 151 2.98 -0.34 18.66
N ASP A 152 4.07 -0.78 18.02
CA ASP A 152 4.85 -1.93 18.47
C ASP A 152 5.71 -1.58 19.69
N PHE A 153 6.32 -0.39 19.70
CA PHE A 153 7.34 -0.01 20.68
C PHE A 153 7.02 1.28 21.45
N GLY A 154 5.95 2.01 21.08
CA GLY A 154 5.60 3.28 21.72
C GLY A 154 6.56 4.42 21.38
N ILE A 155 7.30 4.32 20.29
CA ILE A 155 8.30 5.31 19.86
C ILE A 155 7.60 6.36 19.01
N ALA A 156 7.56 7.60 19.50
CA ALA A 156 6.76 8.68 18.90
C ALA A 156 7.34 9.28 17.62
N ASP A 157 8.65 9.15 17.41
CA ASP A 157 9.36 9.70 16.24
C ASP A 157 9.66 8.57 15.22
N PRO A 158 9.64 8.83 13.91
CA PRO A 158 10.03 7.85 12.91
C PRO A 158 11.44 7.32 13.17
N TYR A 159 11.57 6.00 13.15
CA TYR A 159 12.86 5.37 13.37
C TYR A 159 13.63 5.24 12.07
N VAL A 160 14.81 5.86 11.99
CA VAL A 160 15.59 5.97 10.74
C VAL A 160 16.76 5.00 10.77
N ILE A 161 16.89 4.19 9.72
CA ILE A 161 17.97 3.23 9.52
C ILE A 161 18.68 3.58 8.21
N PRO A 162 19.91 4.11 8.24
CA PRO A 162 20.67 4.36 7.02
C PRO A 162 21.07 3.03 6.36
N ILE A 163 20.97 2.98 5.03
CA ILE A 163 21.36 1.82 4.22
C ILE A 163 22.29 2.26 3.09
N ASP A 164 23.23 1.39 2.71
CA ASP A 164 24.00 1.53 1.48
C ASP A 164 23.51 0.46 0.50
N VAL A 165 22.90 0.90 -0.60
CA VAL A 165 22.23 0.00 -1.53
C VAL A 165 23.16 -0.29 -2.69
N ARG A 166 23.43 -1.58 -2.91
CA ARG A 166 24.15 -2.06 -4.07
C ARG A 166 23.16 -2.39 -5.18
N TYR A 167 23.40 -1.81 -6.34
CA TYR A 167 22.61 -2.03 -7.53
C TYR A 167 23.36 -2.86 -8.57
N THR A 168 22.60 -3.61 -9.36
CA THR A 168 23.10 -4.31 -10.56
C THR A 168 22.07 -4.16 -11.66
N TYR A 169 22.47 -3.59 -12.81
CA TYR A 169 21.61 -3.61 -13.99
C TYR A 169 21.70 -5.01 -14.62
N GLU A 170 20.68 -5.84 -14.45
CA GLU A 170 20.69 -7.24 -14.92
C GLU A 170 20.47 -7.34 -16.44
N GLY A 171 19.80 -6.34 -17.04
CA GLY A 171 19.57 -6.25 -18.47
C GLY A 171 18.09 -6.23 -18.85
N PRO A 172 17.76 -6.51 -20.11
CA PRO A 172 16.36 -6.54 -20.57
C PRO A 172 15.60 -7.73 -19.97
N GLY A 173 14.32 -7.50 -19.65
CA GLY A 173 13.39 -8.51 -19.15
C GLY A 173 11.98 -8.29 -19.70
N MET A 174 11.02 -9.07 -19.19
CA MET A 174 9.61 -8.98 -19.58
C MET A 174 8.73 -8.94 -18.34
N LEU A 175 7.76 -8.02 -18.31
CA LEU A 175 6.71 -7.96 -17.31
C LEU A 175 5.35 -8.04 -18.02
N LYS A 176 4.58 -9.11 -17.79
CA LYS A 176 3.27 -9.33 -18.42
C LYS A 176 3.27 -9.19 -19.95
N GLY A 177 4.38 -9.56 -20.60
CA GLY A 177 4.54 -9.46 -22.05
C GLY A 177 5.06 -8.12 -22.56
N ALA A 178 5.22 -7.10 -21.71
CA ALA A 178 5.85 -5.83 -22.04
C ALA A 178 7.37 -5.86 -21.74
N PRO A 179 8.20 -5.23 -22.58
CA PRO A 179 9.64 -5.14 -22.36
C PRO A 179 9.97 -4.20 -21.20
N VAL A 180 10.86 -4.62 -20.31
CA VAL A 180 11.31 -3.84 -19.14
C VAL A 180 12.83 -3.95 -18.98
N ARG A 181 13.43 -3.12 -18.13
CA ARG A 181 14.80 -3.29 -17.64
C ARG A 181 14.78 -3.84 -16.22
N LEU A 182 15.58 -4.86 -15.98
CA LEU A 182 15.69 -5.50 -14.68
C LEU A 182 16.86 -4.89 -13.91
N VAL A 183 16.58 -4.32 -12.75
CA VAL A 183 17.59 -3.74 -11.86
C VAL A 183 17.46 -4.40 -10.50
N ARG A 184 18.53 -5.05 -10.03
CA ARG A 184 18.57 -5.60 -8.69
C ARG A 184 19.07 -4.55 -7.71
N ALA A 185 18.41 -4.39 -6.58
CA ALA A 185 18.81 -3.51 -5.49
C ALA A 185 18.90 -4.34 -4.19
N ALA A 186 20.07 -4.40 -3.57
CA ALA A 186 20.29 -5.21 -2.38
C ALA A 186 21.10 -4.45 -1.33
N TYR A 187 20.72 -4.61 -0.06
CA TYR A 187 21.41 -4.00 1.07
C TYR A 187 21.33 -4.87 2.32
N THR A 188 22.31 -4.69 3.21
CA THR A 188 22.31 -5.30 4.54
C THR A 188 22.27 -4.21 5.60
N VAL A 189 21.50 -4.45 6.65
CA VAL A 189 21.43 -3.59 7.82
C VAL A 189 22.22 -4.22 8.95
N PHE A 190 23.08 -3.44 9.59
CA PHE A 190 23.63 -3.72 10.91
C PHE A 190 23.71 -2.40 11.67
N ALA A 191 22.65 -2.10 12.42
CA ALA A 191 22.48 -0.82 13.11
C ALA A 191 22.38 -1.03 14.62
N GLN A 192 23.06 -0.15 15.37
CA GLN A 192 22.86 0.04 16.80
C GLN A 192 22.22 1.41 17.01
N PRO A 193 20.90 1.47 16.83
CA PRO A 193 20.20 2.73 16.83
C PRO A 193 20.20 3.39 18.20
N ALA A 194 20.12 4.72 18.21
CA ALA A 194 20.13 5.50 19.45
C ALA A 194 18.89 5.20 20.30
N ARG A 195 19.05 5.32 21.63
CA ARG A 195 17.94 5.20 22.56
C ARG A 195 16.86 6.24 22.20
N PRO A 196 15.58 5.84 22.04
CA PRO A 196 14.49 6.77 21.76
C PRO A 196 14.38 7.86 22.83
N ARG A 197 13.90 9.04 22.45
CA ARG A 197 13.67 10.15 23.41
C ARG A 197 12.53 9.83 24.39
N SER A 198 11.52 9.11 23.93
CA SER A 198 10.37 8.65 24.70
C SER A 198 9.91 7.29 24.19
N TRP A 199 9.53 6.38 25.09
CA TRP A 199 9.00 5.07 24.78
C TRP A 199 8.14 4.56 25.95
N THR A 200 7.20 3.66 25.67
CA THR A 200 6.34 3.03 26.69
C THR A 200 6.50 1.50 26.73
N LYS A 201 7.22 0.91 25.76
CA LYS A 201 7.48 -0.53 25.64
C LYS A 201 8.97 -0.76 25.39
N ALA A 202 9.40 -2.03 25.36
CA ALA A 202 10.77 -2.35 24.93
C ALA A 202 11.05 -1.75 23.55
N TYR A 203 12.27 -1.29 23.29
CA TYR A 203 12.66 -0.66 22.02
C TYR A 203 13.83 -1.40 21.39
N PRO A 204 14.04 -1.29 20.06
CA PRO A 204 15.19 -1.90 19.41
C PRO A 204 16.52 -1.33 19.91
N THR A 205 17.44 -2.21 20.32
CA THR A 205 18.83 -1.88 20.68
C THR A 205 19.82 -2.30 19.60
N GLN A 206 19.44 -3.28 18.77
CA GLN A 206 20.19 -3.70 17.60
C GLN A 206 19.24 -4.16 16.50
N ILE A 207 19.57 -3.84 15.26
CA ILE A 207 18.82 -4.25 14.07
C ILE A 207 19.82 -4.86 13.10
N ALA A 208 19.56 -6.09 12.66
CA ALA A 208 20.38 -6.78 11.68
C ALA A 208 19.50 -7.43 10.62
N GLY A 209 19.88 -7.36 9.36
CA GLY A 209 19.05 -7.93 8.31
C GLY A 209 19.53 -7.65 6.90
N TYR A 210 18.66 -7.98 5.94
CA TYR A 210 18.86 -7.68 4.53
C TYR A 210 17.53 -7.49 3.81
N SER A 211 17.62 -6.78 2.68
CA SER A 211 16.61 -6.74 1.63
C SER A 211 17.29 -7.01 0.29
N ASP A 212 16.60 -7.75 -0.58
CA ASP A 212 17.02 -8.12 -1.91
C ASP A 212 15.84 -7.95 -2.87
N GLN A 213 15.90 -6.91 -3.69
CA GLN A 213 14.81 -6.46 -4.55
C GLN A 213 15.16 -6.65 -6.02
N LEU A 214 14.20 -7.12 -6.82
CA LEU A 214 14.23 -7.07 -8.27
C LEU A 214 13.23 -6.01 -8.75
N LEU A 215 13.74 -4.98 -9.38
CA LEU A 215 12.98 -3.84 -9.87
C LEU A 215 12.73 -4.00 -11.38
N TYR A 216 11.48 -3.82 -11.79
CA TYR A 216 11.06 -3.84 -13.18
C TYR A 216 10.87 -2.40 -13.65
N TRP A 217 11.83 -1.91 -14.42
CA TRP A 217 11.85 -0.54 -14.92
C TRP A 217 11.21 -0.44 -16.31
N ASP A 218 10.24 0.45 -16.44
CA ASP A 218 9.64 0.82 -17.72
C ASP A 218 10.44 1.95 -18.36
N GLN A 219 11.08 1.63 -19.49
CA GLN A 219 11.95 2.56 -20.20
C GLN A 219 11.16 3.64 -20.94
N GLU A 220 9.96 3.33 -21.43
CA GLU A 220 9.15 4.28 -22.21
C GLU A 220 8.50 5.31 -21.29
N ARG A 221 8.00 4.85 -20.13
CA ARG A 221 7.41 5.73 -19.12
C ARG A 221 8.46 6.47 -18.29
N GLY A 222 9.65 5.90 -18.10
CA GLY A 222 10.67 6.45 -17.20
C GLY A 222 10.30 6.26 -15.73
N GLY A 223 10.05 5.01 -15.31
CA GLY A 223 9.71 4.72 -13.92
C GLY A 223 9.51 3.24 -13.61
N LEU A 224 9.39 2.91 -12.32
CA LEU A 224 9.17 1.53 -11.86
C LEU A 224 7.79 0.99 -12.23
N ALA A 225 7.71 -0.09 -12.98
CA ALA A 225 6.46 -0.81 -13.28
C ALA A 225 6.07 -1.78 -12.17
N ALA A 226 7.05 -2.45 -11.56
CA ALA A 226 6.83 -3.39 -10.48
C ALA A 226 8.11 -3.61 -9.67
N TYR A 227 7.97 -4.27 -8.53
CA TYR A 227 9.10 -4.88 -7.83
C TYR A 227 8.71 -6.20 -7.18
N GLU A 228 9.74 -7.02 -6.94
CA GLU A 228 9.71 -8.18 -6.05
C GLU A 228 10.81 -8.03 -5.00
N GLU A 229 10.59 -8.53 -3.80
CA GLU A 229 11.53 -8.41 -2.69
C GLU A 229 11.56 -9.70 -1.87
N ARG A 230 12.74 -10.01 -1.34
CA ARG A 230 12.91 -10.91 -0.19
C ARG A 230 13.65 -10.17 0.91
N PHE A 231 13.16 -10.29 2.13
CA PHE A 231 13.77 -9.62 3.26
C PHE A 231 13.84 -10.51 4.49
N LYS A 232 14.77 -10.16 5.38
CA LYS A 232 14.82 -10.67 6.75
C LYS A 232 15.44 -9.62 7.65
N PHE A 233 14.74 -9.26 8.73
CA PHE A 233 15.24 -8.35 9.75
C PHE A 233 15.08 -8.97 11.14
N VAL A 234 16.08 -8.79 11.98
CA VAL A 234 16.13 -9.25 13.36
C VAL A 234 16.38 -8.05 14.25
N PHE A 235 15.48 -7.86 15.20
CA PHE A 235 15.49 -6.80 16.18
C PHE A 235 15.83 -7.41 17.54
N GLU A 236 16.92 -6.98 18.15
CA GLU A 236 17.17 -7.20 19.57
C GLU A 236 16.55 -6.04 20.33
N LEU A 237 15.75 -6.35 21.35
CA LEU A 237 15.02 -5.37 22.13
C LEU A 237 15.70 -5.11 23.48
N SER A 238 15.42 -3.95 24.06
CA SER A 238 15.96 -3.50 25.35
C SER A 238 15.63 -4.39 26.55
N ASP A 239 14.66 -5.31 26.41
CA ASP A 239 14.29 -6.29 27.43
C ASP A 239 14.90 -7.69 27.17
N GLY A 240 15.82 -7.79 26.22
CA GLY A 240 16.51 -9.03 25.84
C GLY A 240 15.74 -9.93 24.89
N ARG A 241 14.51 -9.58 24.49
CA ARG A 241 13.79 -10.33 23.46
C ARG A 241 14.40 -10.10 22.08
N THR A 242 14.23 -11.09 21.22
CA THR A 242 14.51 -10.98 19.79
C THR A 242 13.22 -11.12 18.99
N VAL A 243 13.04 -10.26 18.00
CA VAL A 243 11.93 -10.34 17.04
C VAL A 243 12.52 -10.45 15.64
N GLU A 244 12.20 -11.52 14.93
CA GLU A 244 12.59 -11.73 13.55
C GLU A 244 11.37 -11.59 12.65
N TYR A 245 11.53 -10.78 11.60
CA TYR A 245 10.59 -10.59 10.50
C TYR A 245 11.26 -11.15 9.25
N ARG A 246 10.57 -12.01 8.51
CA ARG A 246 11.07 -12.57 7.26
C ARG A 246 9.93 -12.74 6.29
N GLY A 247 10.12 -12.29 5.06
CA GLY A 247 9.03 -12.37 4.09
C GLY A 247 9.43 -12.15 2.66
N LYS A 248 8.40 -12.01 1.85
CA LYS A 248 8.48 -11.56 0.47
C LYS A 248 7.51 -10.40 0.28
N ALA A 249 7.89 -9.44 -0.53
CA ALA A 249 6.98 -8.39 -0.97
C ALA A 249 6.95 -8.35 -2.50
N SER A 250 5.85 -7.87 -3.04
CA SER A 250 5.72 -7.53 -4.46
C SER A 250 4.77 -6.38 -4.62
N ALA A 251 5.01 -5.53 -5.61
CA ALA A 251 4.07 -4.49 -5.96
C ALA A 251 4.06 -4.23 -7.46
N GLU A 252 2.95 -3.68 -7.92
CA GLU A 252 2.78 -3.19 -9.28
C GLU A 252 2.33 -1.72 -9.22
N LEU A 253 2.99 -0.88 -10.01
CA LEU A 253 2.62 0.51 -10.22
C LEU A 253 1.72 0.57 -11.46
N VAL A 254 0.46 0.91 -11.23
CA VAL A 254 -0.55 1.05 -12.28
C VAL A 254 -0.88 2.53 -12.40
N GLU A 255 -0.79 3.07 -13.61
CA GLU A 255 -1.36 4.39 -13.89
C GLU A 255 -2.87 4.30 -13.74
N ALA A 256 -3.43 5.16 -12.88
CA ALA A 256 -4.82 5.07 -12.50
C ALA A 256 -5.62 6.12 -13.26
N GLU A 257 -6.68 5.70 -13.95
CA GLU A 257 -7.71 6.65 -14.35
C GLU A 257 -8.41 7.17 -13.10
N LEU A 258 -8.46 8.50 -12.99
CA LEU A 258 -9.20 9.17 -11.94
C LEU A 258 -10.63 8.65 -11.90
N MET A 259 -11.07 8.27 -10.70
CA MET A 259 -12.48 8.13 -10.43
C MET A 259 -13.15 9.44 -10.78
N ASN A 260 -14.16 9.39 -11.65
CA ASN A 260 -15.09 10.50 -11.79
C ASN A 260 -15.93 10.59 -10.51
N ARG A 261 -15.35 11.15 -9.43
CA ARG A 261 -15.95 11.23 -8.11
C ARG A 261 -17.30 11.94 -8.13
N ALA A 262 -17.43 13.01 -8.92
CA ALA A 262 -18.68 13.74 -9.06
C ALA A 262 -19.76 12.88 -9.75
N GLY A 263 -19.40 12.19 -10.83
CA GLY A 263 -20.31 11.28 -11.53
C GLY A 263 -20.71 10.08 -10.66
N LEU A 264 -19.74 9.45 -10.00
CA LEU A 264 -20.00 8.32 -9.10
C LEU A 264 -20.82 8.77 -7.88
N GLU A 265 -20.54 9.93 -7.29
CA GLU A 265 -21.36 10.49 -6.22
C GLU A 265 -22.81 10.66 -6.68
N GLN A 266 -23.03 11.23 -7.88
CA GLN A 266 -24.37 11.38 -8.42
C GLN A 266 -25.06 10.02 -8.62
N GLU A 267 -24.38 9.06 -9.27
CA GLU A 267 -24.90 7.70 -9.50
C GLU A 267 -25.28 7.02 -8.18
N LEU A 268 -24.43 7.10 -7.17
CA LEU A 268 -24.68 6.50 -5.86
C LEU A 268 -25.79 7.22 -5.11
N ARG A 269 -25.92 8.55 -5.20
CA ARG A 269 -27.04 9.30 -4.63
C ARG A 269 -28.37 8.86 -5.24
N GLU A 270 -28.39 8.65 -6.56
CA GLU A 270 -29.57 8.16 -7.27
C GLU A 270 -29.88 6.70 -6.88
N ALA A 271 -28.88 5.83 -6.87
CA ALA A 271 -29.05 4.41 -6.55
C ALA A 271 -29.43 4.15 -5.08
N THR A 272 -29.00 5.04 -4.17
CA THR A 272 -29.38 4.98 -2.75
C THR A 272 -30.63 5.80 -2.43
N SER A 273 -31.25 6.45 -3.43
CA SER A 273 -32.47 7.23 -3.23
C SER A 273 -33.59 6.36 -2.65
N GLY A 274 -34.23 6.86 -1.60
CA GLY A 274 -35.27 6.12 -0.86
C GLY A 274 -34.75 5.18 0.23
N LEU A 275 -33.44 5.03 0.42
CA LEU A 275 -32.89 4.39 1.62
C LEU A 275 -32.89 5.36 2.79
N LYS A 276 -33.55 4.96 3.88
CA LYS A 276 -33.62 5.77 5.10
C LYS A 276 -32.24 5.87 5.77
N ASP A 277 -31.92 7.08 6.23
CA ASP A 277 -30.68 7.41 6.96
C ASP A 277 -29.39 7.14 6.15
N VAL A 278 -29.50 7.11 4.81
CA VAL A 278 -28.35 6.98 3.91
C VAL A 278 -28.05 8.31 3.26
N SER A 279 -26.77 8.67 3.22
CA SER A 279 -26.27 9.81 2.46
C SER A 279 -25.01 9.44 1.69
N VAL A 280 -24.69 10.21 0.65
CA VAL A 280 -23.48 10.01 -0.15
C VAL A 280 -22.75 11.34 -0.24
N LYS A 281 -21.42 11.31 -0.10
CA LYS A 281 -20.53 12.45 -0.27
C LYS A 281 -19.23 12.00 -0.91
N SER A 282 -18.61 12.85 -1.72
CA SER A 282 -17.23 12.67 -2.16
C SER A 282 -16.25 13.54 -1.37
N ASP A 283 -15.03 13.05 -1.22
CA ASP A 283 -13.88 13.82 -0.76
C ASP A 283 -12.61 13.42 -1.54
N GLU A 284 -11.42 13.76 -1.03
CA GLU A 284 -10.15 13.41 -1.65
C GLU A 284 -9.87 11.90 -1.67
N ARG A 285 -10.45 11.14 -0.73
CA ARG A 285 -10.23 9.70 -0.56
C ARG A 285 -11.09 8.86 -1.50
N GLY A 286 -12.19 9.42 -2.01
CA GLY A 286 -13.13 8.74 -2.90
C GLY A 286 -14.59 9.16 -2.66
N VAL A 287 -15.51 8.22 -2.80
CA VAL A 287 -16.96 8.45 -2.60
C VAL A 287 -17.49 7.58 -1.46
N THR A 288 -18.06 8.21 -0.45
CA THR A 288 -18.53 7.58 0.78
C THR A 288 -20.05 7.51 0.81
N ILE A 289 -20.56 6.29 0.99
CA ILE A 289 -21.95 6.02 1.40
C ILE A 289 -21.97 5.94 2.93
N SER A 290 -22.69 6.85 3.59
CA SER A 290 -22.85 6.87 5.04
C SER A 290 -24.22 6.33 5.42
N ILE A 291 -24.25 5.31 6.28
CA ILE A 291 -25.46 4.74 6.88
C ILE A 291 -25.54 5.26 8.32
N GLU A 292 -26.25 6.37 8.51
CA GLU A 292 -26.51 6.96 9.83
C GLU A 292 -27.54 6.12 10.60
N ASN A 293 -27.48 6.17 11.93
CA ASN A 293 -28.40 5.48 12.83
C ASN A 293 -28.57 3.97 12.51
N ILE A 294 -27.50 3.31 12.09
CA ILE A 294 -27.51 1.87 11.81
C ILE A 294 -27.78 1.08 13.10
N GLN A 295 -28.75 0.17 13.02
CA GLN A 295 -29.25 -0.60 14.17
C GLN A 295 -28.71 -2.03 14.17
N PHE A 296 -28.37 -2.48 15.37
CA PHE A 296 -27.93 -3.84 15.64
C PHE A 296 -28.84 -4.45 16.71
N GLU A 297 -28.92 -5.78 16.75
CA GLU A 297 -29.55 -6.48 17.86
C GLU A 297 -28.88 -6.10 19.19
N PRO A 298 -29.63 -6.08 20.32
CA PRO A 298 -29.07 -5.78 21.63
C PRO A 298 -27.84 -6.64 21.95
N ASP A 299 -26.78 -6.00 22.47
CA ASP A 299 -25.50 -6.62 22.83
C ASP A 299 -24.85 -7.46 21.72
N SER A 300 -25.11 -7.11 20.46
CA SER A 300 -24.67 -7.87 19.29
C SER A 300 -24.19 -6.95 18.17
N ALA A 301 -23.29 -7.47 17.33
CA ALA A 301 -22.92 -6.87 16.07
C ALA A 301 -23.82 -7.33 14.91
N ARG A 302 -24.88 -8.10 15.19
CA ARG A 302 -25.82 -8.56 14.16
C ARG A 302 -26.77 -7.44 13.76
N LEU A 303 -26.85 -7.16 12.46
CA LEU A 303 -27.78 -6.18 11.90
C LEU A 303 -29.23 -6.66 12.09
N VAL A 304 -30.11 -5.74 12.49
CA VAL A 304 -31.55 -6.03 12.47
C VAL A 304 -32.03 -6.24 11.02
N PRO A 305 -33.13 -7.00 10.78
CA PRO A 305 -33.55 -7.36 9.42
C PRO A 305 -33.73 -6.18 8.46
N SER A 306 -34.24 -5.04 8.95
CA SER A 306 -34.40 -3.82 8.13
C SER A 306 -33.07 -3.23 7.67
N GLU A 307 -32.04 -3.30 8.51
CA GLU A 307 -30.69 -2.82 8.17
C GLU A 307 -29.95 -3.83 7.29
N ALA A 308 -30.17 -5.13 7.49
CA ALA A 308 -29.65 -6.17 6.60
C ALA A 308 -30.15 -5.99 5.15
N ALA A 309 -31.45 -5.70 4.97
CA ALA A 309 -32.02 -5.41 3.65
C ALA A 309 -31.45 -4.12 3.02
N LYS A 310 -31.09 -3.13 3.84
CA LYS A 310 -30.42 -1.90 3.37
C LYS A 310 -29.00 -2.22 2.88
N VAL A 311 -28.24 -3.01 3.65
CA VAL A 311 -26.90 -3.47 3.28
C VAL A 311 -26.93 -4.34 2.02
N GLU A 312 -27.98 -5.14 1.82
CA GLU A 312 -28.18 -5.93 0.60
C GLU A 312 -28.30 -5.04 -0.66
N LYS A 313 -29.09 -3.97 -0.59
CA LYS A 313 -29.19 -3.00 -1.69
C LYS A 313 -27.84 -2.31 -1.95
N ILE A 314 -27.13 -1.92 -0.90
CA ILE A 314 -25.80 -1.31 -1.03
C ILE A 314 -24.80 -2.31 -1.63
N ALA A 315 -24.87 -3.60 -1.28
CA ALA A 315 -24.04 -4.64 -1.87
C ALA A 315 -24.22 -4.74 -3.39
N ALA A 316 -25.48 -4.69 -3.86
CA ALA A 316 -25.79 -4.71 -5.29
C ALA A 316 -25.23 -3.47 -6.02
N ILE A 317 -25.34 -2.29 -5.40
CA ILE A 317 -24.78 -1.04 -5.94
C ILE A 317 -23.25 -1.15 -6.05
N LEU A 318 -22.60 -1.57 -4.96
CA LEU A 318 -21.15 -1.72 -4.93
C LEU A 318 -20.68 -2.70 -6.00
N ALA A 319 -21.36 -3.83 -6.20
CA ALA A 319 -21.00 -4.82 -7.22
C ALA A 319 -20.95 -4.23 -8.65
N GLY A 320 -21.68 -3.14 -8.93
CA GLY A 320 -21.63 -2.41 -10.20
C GLY A 320 -20.36 -1.57 -10.38
N VAL A 321 -19.75 -1.10 -9.29
CA VAL A 321 -18.49 -0.35 -9.31
C VAL A 321 -17.33 -1.33 -9.45
N LYS A 322 -16.56 -1.23 -10.54
CA LYS A 322 -15.44 -2.15 -10.82
C LYS A 322 -14.10 -1.56 -10.39
N ASP A 323 -13.16 -2.45 -10.11
CA ASP A 323 -11.73 -2.15 -9.90
C ASP A 323 -11.41 -1.16 -8.78
N ARG A 324 -12.33 -0.98 -7.83
CA ARG A 324 -12.17 -0.11 -6.65
C ARG A 324 -12.26 -0.87 -5.34
N ASP A 325 -11.35 -0.53 -4.44
CA ASP A 325 -11.34 -1.05 -3.07
C ASP A 325 -12.34 -0.28 -2.21
N VAL A 326 -12.76 -0.90 -1.11
CA VAL A 326 -13.77 -0.34 -0.21
C VAL A 326 -13.23 -0.30 1.22
N LEU A 327 -13.28 0.88 1.83
CA LEU A 327 -13.02 1.08 3.25
C LEU A 327 -14.35 1.17 4.01
N ILE A 328 -14.54 0.32 5.00
CA ILE A 328 -15.72 0.29 5.87
C ILE A 328 -15.30 0.81 7.24
N SER A 329 -15.85 1.95 7.63
CA SER A 329 -15.48 2.68 8.84
C SER A 329 -16.65 2.73 9.81
N GLY A 330 -16.43 2.29 11.05
CA GLY A 330 -17.44 2.30 12.10
C GLY A 330 -17.26 3.49 13.04
N HIS A 331 -18.40 4.01 13.52
CA HIS A 331 -18.45 5.12 14.46
C HIS A 331 -19.47 4.86 15.57
N THR A 332 -19.21 5.42 16.75
CA THR A 332 -20.09 5.36 17.92
C THR A 332 -20.45 6.75 18.40
N ALA A 333 -21.54 6.85 19.17
CA ALA A 333 -21.77 8.01 20.02
C ALA A 333 -20.72 8.10 21.15
N LEU A 334 -20.62 9.26 21.77
CA LEU A 334 -19.76 9.48 22.93
C LEU A 334 -20.39 8.89 24.21
N ALA A 335 -20.22 7.59 24.42
CA ALA A 335 -20.65 6.88 25.62
C ALA A 335 -19.61 5.83 26.06
N GLY A 336 -19.40 5.68 27.36
CA GLY A 336 -18.41 4.72 27.91
C GLY A 336 -16.95 5.11 27.66
N THR A 337 -16.04 4.14 27.79
CA THR A 337 -14.59 4.37 27.66
C THR A 337 -14.16 4.52 26.20
N ALA A 338 -13.05 5.20 25.95
CA ALA A 338 -12.49 5.32 24.59
C ALA A 338 -12.16 3.95 23.98
N ALA A 339 -11.55 3.05 24.76
CA ALA A 339 -11.23 1.69 24.32
C ALA A 339 -12.47 0.88 23.95
N ALA A 340 -13.54 0.93 24.75
CA ALA A 340 -14.78 0.23 24.45
C ALA A 340 -15.46 0.78 23.18
N ARG A 341 -15.46 2.11 22.99
CA ARG A 341 -15.96 2.74 21.77
C ARG A 341 -15.17 2.33 20.54
N GLN A 342 -13.84 2.32 20.65
CA GLN A 342 -12.97 1.90 19.56
C GLN A 342 -13.27 0.47 19.15
N GLN A 343 -13.30 -0.47 20.10
CA GLN A 343 -13.63 -1.86 19.85
C GLN A 343 -15.02 -2.03 19.20
N LEU A 344 -16.06 -1.41 19.79
CA LEU A 344 -17.42 -1.50 19.27
C LEU A 344 -17.54 -0.93 17.84
N SER A 345 -16.82 0.15 17.55
CA SER A 345 -16.82 0.73 16.21
C SER A 345 -16.23 -0.22 15.17
N VAL A 346 -15.14 -0.93 15.49
CA VAL A 346 -14.54 -1.97 14.64
C VAL A 346 -15.51 -3.13 14.45
N GLU A 347 -16.15 -3.62 15.52
CA GLU A 347 -17.09 -4.75 15.47
C GLU A 347 -18.29 -4.47 14.56
N ARG A 348 -18.83 -3.24 14.59
CA ARG A 348 -19.94 -2.82 13.72
C ARG A 348 -19.55 -2.73 12.26
N ALA A 349 -18.39 -2.13 11.96
CA ALA A 349 -17.87 -2.05 10.60
C ALA A 349 -17.60 -3.46 10.03
N ARG A 350 -17.07 -4.35 10.88
CA ARG A 350 -16.86 -5.76 10.59
C ARG A 350 -18.14 -6.49 10.20
N ALA A 351 -19.23 -6.30 10.94
CA ALA A 351 -20.51 -6.95 10.60
C ALA A 351 -21.04 -6.55 9.22
N VAL A 352 -20.87 -5.27 8.85
CA VAL A 352 -21.21 -4.78 7.51
C VAL A 352 -20.27 -5.38 6.45
N ALA A 353 -18.97 -5.43 6.72
CA ALA A 353 -17.98 -6.05 5.83
C ALA A 353 -18.30 -7.52 5.51
N GLU A 354 -18.57 -8.32 6.54
CA GLU A 354 -18.93 -9.74 6.38
C GLU A 354 -20.21 -9.90 5.56
N ALA A 355 -21.20 -9.02 5.77
CA ALA A 355 -22.42 -9.01 4.98
C ALA A 355 -22.12 -8.71 3.50
N LEU A 356 -21.35 -7.66 3.20
CA LEU A 356 -20.97 -7.29 1.84
C LEU A 356 -20.18 -8.39 1.12
N ILE A 357 -19.24 -9.04 1.80
CA ILE A 357 -18.46 -10.18 1.26
C ILE A 357 -19.39 -11.35 0.93
N ARG A 358 -20.25 -11.75 1.88
CA ARG A 358 -21.19 -12.87 1.70
C ARG A 358 -22.18 -12.63 0.57
N LEU A 359 -22.55 -11.36 0.34
CA LEU A 359 -23.42 -10.93 -0.75
C LEU A 359 -22.67 -10.79 -2.09
N GLY A 360 -21.36 -11.02 -2.12
CA GLY A 360 -20.56 -10.95 -3.34
C GLY A 360 -20.28 -9.52 -3.84
N ALA A 361 -20.48 -8.50 -3.01
CA ALA A 361 -20.23 -7.11 -3.40
C ALA A 361 -18.76 -6.88 -3.77
N ARG A 362 -17.85 -7.47 -2.99
CA ARG A 362 -16.39 -7.39 -3.16
C ARG A 362 -15.74 -8.66 -2.65
N LYS A 363 -14.55 -8.94 -3.18
CA LYS A 363 -13.67 -9.96 -2.62
C LYS A 363 -13.12 -9.49 -1.27
N PRO A 364 -12.81 -10.40 -0.32
CA PRO A 364 -12.25 -10.03 0.97
C PRO A 364 -11.01 -9.13 0.88
N GLU A 365 -10.17 -9.31 -0.13
CA GLU A 365 -8.92 -8.56 -0.33
C GLU A 365 -9.16 -7.09 -0.74
N ALA A 366 -10.36 -6.79 -1.28
CA ALA A 366 -10.78 -5.46 -1.70
C ALA A 366 -11.59 -4.71 -0.63
N ILE A 367 -11.80 -5.30 0.56
CA ILE A 367 -12.48 -4.67 1.69
C ILE A 367 -11.51 -4.44 2.84
N THR A 368 -11.52 -3.23 3.39
CA THR A 368 -10.78 -2.83 4.59
C THR A 368 -11.75 -2.39 5.68
N VAL A 369 -11.43 -2.65 6.96
CA VAL A 369 -12.30 -2.33 8.10
C VAL A 369 -11.57 -1.44 9.09
N MET A 370 -12.14 -0.30 9.44
CA MET A 370 -11.63 0.61 10.47
C MET A 370 -12.71 0.96 11.50
N GLY A 371 -12.27 1.26 12.72
CA GLY A 371 -13.09 1.86 13.75
C GLY A 371 -12.50 3.20 14.17
N PHE A 372 -13.36 4.18 14.41
CA PHE A 372 -12.96 5.52 14.87
C PHE A 372 -13.55 5.90 16.23
N GLY A 373 -14.18 4.96 16.93
CA GLY A 373 -14.91 5.23 18.17
C GLY A 373 -15.85 6.44 18.01
N ALA A 374 -15.71 7.44 18.88
CA ALA A 374 -16.44 8.71 18.77
C ALA A 374 -15.54 9.91 18.40
N GLU A 375 -14.38 9.67 17.78
CA GLU A 375 -13.39 10.72 17.48
C GLU A 375 -13.76 11.55 16.24
N ARG A 376 -14.67 11.05 15.40
CA ARG A 376 -15.17 11.73 14.19
C ARG A 376 -16.69 11.93 14.24
N PRO A 377 -17.21 12.80 15.13
CA PRO A 377 -18.64 13.08 15.20
C PRO A 377 -19.11 13.87 13.98
N VAL A 378 -20.32 13.56 13.51
CA VAL A 378 -21.02 14.29 12.43
C VAL A 378 -22.21 15.11 12.95
N ALA A 379 -22.54 14.93 14.22
CA ALA A 379 -23.58 15.66 14.93
C ALA A 379 -23.21 15.80 16.42
N ASP A 380 -23.96 16.65 17.13
CA ASP A 380 -23.73 16.92 18.56
C ASP A 380 -24.06 15.68 19.44
N ASN A 381 -23.08 15.21 20.22
CA ASN A 381 -23.27 14.10 21.15
C ASN A 381 -24.10 14.47 22.39
N SER A 382 -24.44 15.73 22.60
CA SER A 382 -25.28 16.16 23.72
C SER A 382 -26.78 15.84 23.51
N THR A 383 -27.19 15.57 22.26
CA THR A 383 -28.60 15.32 21.89
C THR A 383 -28.82 13.86 21.51
N ALA A 384 -30.03 13.34 21.75
CA ALA A 384 -30.38 11.96 21.39
C ALA A 384 -30.30 11.74 19.87
N GLU A 385 -30.74 12.74 19.11
CA GLU A 385 -30.71 12.80 17.66
C GLU A 385 -29.27 12.79 17.15
N GLY A 386 -28.39 13.64 17.70
CA GLY A 386 -27.00 13.68 17.28
C GLY A 386 -26.21 12.44 17.66
N MET A 387 -26.47 11.85 18.84
CA MET A 387 -25.94 10.52 19.19
C MET A 387 -26.38 9.44 18.20
N ALA A 388 -27.62 9.49 17.71
CA ALA A 388 -28.12 8.55 16.71
C ALA A 388 -27.38 8.68 15.39
N ARG A 389 -27.15 9.90 14.92
CA ARG A 389 -26.37 10.17 13.69
C ARG A 389 -24.90 9.75 13.82
N ASN A 390 -24.31 9.88 15.01
CA ASN A 390 -22.94 9.45 15.27
C ASN A 390 -22.77 7.92 15.33
N ARG A 391 -23.84 7.16 15.59
CA ARG A 391 -23.87 5.69 15.42
C ARG A 391 -24.06 5.38 13.94
N ARG A 392 -22.96 5.31 13.21
CA ARG A 392 -22.98 5.14 11.76
C ARG A 392 -21.89 4.19 11.28
N VAL A 393 -22.10 3.66 10.08
CA VAL A 393 -21.07 2.99 9.29
C VAL A 393 -20.92 3.73 7.97
N GLU A 394 -19.69 4.04 7.61
CA GLU A 394 -19.32 4.65 6.34
C GLU A 394 -18.68 3.59 5.44
N ILE A 395 -19.11 3.55 4.18
CA ILE A 395 -18.57 2.68 3.14
C ILE A 395 -17.96 3.59 2.08
N THR A 396 -16.65 3.70 2.06
CA THR A 396 -15.91 4.56 1.14
C THR A 396 -15.35 3.72 0.00
N ILE A 397 -15.80 4.00 -1.22
CA ILE A 397 -15.17 3.49 -2.43
C ILE A 397 -13.93 4.35 -2.64
N LEU A 398 -12.76 3.73 -2.54
CA LEU A 398 -11.49 4.44 -2.58
C LEU A 398 -11.17 4.89 -4.00
N GLU A 399 -10.50 6.03 -4.13
CA GLU A 399 -9.87 6.51 -5.37
C GLU A 399 -8.80 5.55 -5.91
N ASN A 400 -8.41 4.55 -5.10
CA ASN A 400 -7.29 3.62 -5.28
C ASN A 400 -6.82 3.45 -6.72
#